data_AF-A0A2N1NWV5-F1
#
_entry.id   AF-A0A2N1NWV5-F1
#
_cell.length_a   1.000
_cell.length_b   1.000
_cell.length_c   1.000
_cell.angle_alpha   90.00
_cell.angle_beta   90.00
_cell.angle_gamma   90.00
#
_symmetry.space_group_name_H-M   'P 1'
#
loop_
_entity.id
_entity.type
_entity.pdbx_description
1 polymer ?
#
loop_
_entity_poly.entity_id
_entity_poly.type
_entity_poly.pdbx_seq_one_letter_code
_entity_poly.pdbx_strand_id
1 'polypeptide(L)'
;MHFLSILHQSLTITALGATLYLYYYTAFCGWKWKDAETRVLFLADPQIEGDAKIFRQGKRGEIDVWANDIYLRHIYTSFVSPYSLFTRKPTHTIVLGDLFSSQWIGQREFNERVKRYKWIFGDTRKEYNHKFINLTGNHDIGYNWDINQYRVNRWKNEFGQMNFLDWIPSDKKKVHRMSVINSMNVDGPALDEISRSETWSLLDNLAEEREKDNYQTPLIFLTHIPIYKEEGICVDGPMTIYDDTGNFIREQNHLLQNSSEFILTRLRPRFIFAGHDHEGCDVTHVVRMKENNEYLINHYRTQDFENEKNQIILKNDYTENGKLKENIWIVREVTVRSVMGAYSGNAGLFEINRQINKDGSEEFEYNYSSCPFVINHIPWVVFITDIIVILGWIIRCTLADLNITFPNHLKKLLLSREKQKKKIVRRNSCNNILNNIK
;
A
#
# COMPACT_ATOMS: atom_id res chain seq x y z
N MET A 1 -36.94 24.13 11.37
CA MET A 1 -36.53 23.07 12.33
C MET A 1 -36.57 21.67 11.72
N HIS A 2 -37.65 21.25 11.05
CA HIS A 2 -37.75 19.88 10.53
C HIS A 2 -36.72 19.56 9.42
N PHE A 3 -36.51 20.47 8.47
CA PHE A 3 -35.50 20.34 7.41
C PHE A 3 -34.06 20.23 7.96
N LEU A 4 -33.70 21.05 8.94
CA LEU A 4 -32.40 20.98 9.63
C LEU A 4 -32.20 19.67 10.39
N SER A 5 -33.27 19.11 10.96
CA SER A 5 -33.22 17.80 11.62
C SER A 5 -33.01 16.67 10.62
N ILE A 6 -33.68 16.71 9.47
CA ILE A 6 -33.53 15.70 8.40
C ILE A 6 -32.12 15.78 7.80
N LEU A 7 -31.63 17.00 7.53
CA LEU A 7 -30.27 17.23 7.03
C LEU A 7 -29.21 16.70 8.01
N HIS A 8 -29.36 17.00 9.30
CA HIS A 8 -28.44 16.48 10.33
C HIS A 8 -28.49 14.95 10.41
N GLN A 9 -29.67 14.33 10.39
CA GLN A 9 -29.79 12.87 10.40
C GLN A 9 -29.14 12.23 9.17
N SER A 10 -29.35 12.80 7.98
CA SER A 10 -28.71 12.36 6.75
C SER A 10 -27.18 12.48 6.83
N LEU A 11 -26.68 13.59 7.37
CA LEU A 11 -25.25 13.82 7.57
C LEU A 11 -24.66 12.80 8.56
N THR A 12 -25.36 12.51 9.65
CA THR A 12 -24.95 11.51 10.65
C THR A 12 -24.90 10.10 10.06
N ILE A 13 -25.90 9.69 9.28
CA ILE A 13 -25.91 8.37 8.62
C ILE A 13 -24.77 8.27 7.60
N THR A 14 -24.53 9.35 6.84
CA THR A 14 -23.44 9.40 5.86
C THR A 14 -22.08 9.31 6.54
N ALA A 15 -21.87 10.07 7.62
CA ALA A 15 -20.65 10.06 8.40
C ALA A 15 -20.40 8.67 9.02
N LEU A 16 -21.44 8.08 9.63
CA LEU A 16 -21.37 6.71 10.16
C LEU A 16 -21.02 5.69 9.08
N GLY A 17 -21.69 5.75 7.91
CA GLY A 17 -21.42 4.83 6.80
C GLY A 17 -19.98 4.96 6.28
N ALA A 18 -19.48 6.18 6.17
CA ALA A 18 -18.12 6.44 5.72
C ALA A 18 -17.06 6.04 6.75
N THR A 19 -17.32 6.25 8.05
CA THR A 19 -16.48 5.74 9.15
C THR A 19 -16.46 4.21 9.16
N LEU A 20 -17.62 3.56 9.02
CA LEU A 20 -17.70 2.10 8.90
C LEU A 20 -16.92 1.61 7.68
N TYR A 21 -17.06 2.27 6.53
CA TYR A 21 -16.30 1.92 5.33
C TYR A 21 -14.79 2.06 5.54
N LEU A 22 -14.31 3.16 6.15
CA LEU A 22 -12.89 3.34 6.45
C LEU A 22 -12.35 2.29 7.43
N TYR A 23 -13.15 1.84 8.40
CA TYR A 23 -12.73 0.82 9.36
C TYR A 23 -12.82 -0.61 8.83
N TYR A 24 -13.64 -0.85 7.80
CA TYR A 24 -13.96 -2.19 7.30
C TYR A 24 -13.72 -2.36 5.79
N TYR A 25 -12.98 -1.47 5.13
CA TYR A 25 -12.70 -1.58 3.70
C TYR A 25 -11.98 -2.89 3.35
N THR A 26 -11.21 -3.45 4.28
CA THR A 26 -10.55 -4.75 4.14
C THR A 26 -11.55 -5.92 4.04
N ALA A 27 -12.85 -5.69 4.22
CA ALA A 27 -13.87 -6.69 3.89
C ALA A 27 -14.11 -6.84 2.37
N PHE A 28 -13.71 -5.85 1.56
CA PHE A 28 -13.89 -5.85 0.10
C PHE A 28 -12.67 -6.36 -0.67
N CYS A 29 -11.60 -6.71 0.04
CA CYS A 29 -10.44 -7.39 -0.52
C CYS A 29 -10.07 -8.56 0.39
N GLY A 30 -9.58 -9.65 -0.17
CA GLY A 30 -9.33 -10.83 0.64
C GLY A 30 -8.55 -11.88 -0.13
N TRP A 31 -8.11 -12.87 0.63
CA TRP A 31 -7.48 -14.06 0.10
C TRP A 31 -8.43 -14.77 -0.87
N LYS A 32 -7.91 -15.17 -2.03
CA LYS A 32 -8.63 -16.01 -2.98
C LYS A 32 -8.94 -17.37 -2.35
N TRP A 33 -8.00 -17.92 -1.59
CA TRP A 33 -8.14 -19.22 -0.96
C TRP A 33 -8.24 -19.11 0.56
N LYS A 34 -9.28 -19.72 1.13
CA LYS A 34 -9.51 -19.71 2.58
C LYS A 34 -8.44 -20.45 3.37
N ASP A 35 -7.79 -21.43 2.75
CA ASP A 35 -6.90 -22.39 3.40
C ASP A 35 -5.47 -22.37 2.81
N ALA A 36 -5.11 -21.33 2.04
CA ALA A 36 -3.74 -21.17 1.56
C ALA A 36 -2.75 -21.17 2.72
N GLU A 37 -1.75 -22.05 2.70
CA GLU A 37 -0.77 -22.20 3.78
C GLU A 37 0.08 -20.93 3.95
N THR A 38 0.42 -20.27 2.83
CA THR A 38 1.18 -19.02 2.83
C THR A 38 0.31 -17.86 2.36
N ARG A 39 0.34 -16.78 3.13
CA ARG A 39 -0.35 -15.52 2.85
C ARG A 39 0.60 -14.37 3.14
N VAL A 40 1.11 -13.72 2.11
CA VAL A 40 2.07 -12.63 2.20
C VAL A 40 1.34 -11.31 1.97
N LEU A 41 1.41 -10.42 2.97
CA LEU A 41 1.00 -9.03 2.85
C LEU A 41 2.20 -8.20 2.41
N PHE A 42 2.09 -7.51 1.28
CA PHE A 42 3.05 -6.54 0.80
C PHE A 42 2.56 -5.12 1.03
N LEU A 43 3.44 -4.28 1.55
CA LEU A 43 3.27 -2.83 1.62
C LEU A 43 4.49 -2.18 0.98
N ALA A 44 4.29 -1.13 0.20
CA ALA A 44 5.37 -0.47 -0.53
C ALA A 44 5.38 1.04 -0.22
N ASP A 45 6.59 1.59 -0.09
CA ASP A 45 6.84 3.03 -0.09
C ASP A 45 5.97 3.82 0.91
N PRO A 46 5.96 3.49 2.22
CA PRO A 46 5.23 4.28 3.21
C PRO A 46 5.77 5.70 3.37
N GLN A 47 7.04 5.95 2.99
CA GLN A 47 7.70 7.25 2.98
C GLN A 47 7.37 8.12 4.20
N ILE A 48 7.66 7.63 5.40
CA ILE A 48 7.38 8.37 6.63
C ILE A 48 8.19 9.68 6.63
N GLU A 49 7.47 10.80 6.54
CA GLU A 49 8.00 12.15 6.63
C GLU A 49 8.26 12.58 8.09
N GLY A 50 8.95 13.69 8.32
CA GLY A 50 9.17 14.22 9.67
C GLY A 50 9.56 15.70 9.71
N ASP A 51 10.69 16.01 10.34
CA ASP A 51 11.07 17.39 10.70
C ASP A 51 11.09 18.39 9.53
N ALA A 52 11.55 17.98 8.34
CA ALA A 52 11.57 18.83 7.15
C ALA A 52 10.16 19.30 6.74
N LYS A 53 9.14 18.45 6.88
CA LYS A 53 7.74 18.84 6.60
C LYS A 53 7.23 19.81 7.66
N ILE A 54 7.51 19.51 8.94
CA ILE A 54 7.15 20.37 10.07
C ILE A 54 7.78 21.76 9.92
N PHE A 55 9.05 21.83 9.53
CA PHE A 55 9.74 23.09 9.29
C PHE A 55 9.08 23.90 8.16
N ARG A 56 8.76 23.26 7.03
CA ARG A 56 8.15 23.94 5.87
C ARG A 56 6.70 24.39 6.11
N GLN A 57 5.94 23.66 6.93
CA GLN A 57 4.48 23.84 7.05
C GLN A 57 4.01 24.23 8.47
N GLY A 58 4.93 24.35 9.43
CA GLY A 58 4.61 24.65 10.84
C GLY A 58 3.60 23.67 11.42
N LYS A 59 2.56 24.21 12.07
CA LYS A 59 1.53 23.41 12.76
C LYS A 59 0.76 22.47 11.84
N ARG A 60 0.58 22.84 10.57
CA ARG A 60 -0.03 21.97 9.56
C ARG A 60 0.84 20.74 9.33
N GLY A 61 2.15 20.92 9.21
CA GLY A 61 3.10 19.81 9.04
C GLY A 61 3.06 18.83 10.21
N GLU A 62 2.96 19.32 11.45
CA GLU A 62 2.81 18.45 12.63
C GLU A 62 1.53 17.59 12.57
N ILE A 63 0.42 18.20 12.19
CA ILE A 63 -0.87 17.51 12.06
C ILE A 63 -0.81 16.48 10.93
N ASP A 64 -0.25 16.86 9.78
CA ASP A 64 -0.12 15.97 8.62
C ASP A 64 0.77 14.75 8.94
N VAL A 65 1.91 14.97 9.62
CA VAL A 65 2.82 13.90 10.06
C VAL A 65 2.10 12.94 11.02
N TRP A 66 1.39 13.47 12.01
CA TRP A 66 0.63 12.65 12.97
C TRP A 66 -0.53 11.89 12.31
N ALA A 67 -1.26 12.53 11.40
CA ALA A 67 -2.38 11.92 10.69
C ALA A 67 -1.90 10.81 9.74
N ASN A 68 -0.78 11.01 9.04
CA ASN A 68 -0.17 10.00 8.19
C ASN A 68 0.25 8.75 8.98
N ASP A 69 0.84 8.92 10.16
CA ASP A 69 1.20 7.78 11.03
C ASP A 69 -0.03 6.97 11.44
N ILE A 70 -1.12 7.65 11.83
CA ILE A 70 -2.38 6.99 12.18
C ILE A 70 -2.96 6.26 10.98
N TYR A 71 -2.94 6.89 9.80
CA TYR A 71 -3.43 6.29 8.56
C TYR A 71 -2.67 5.00 8.22
N LEU A 72 -1.33 5.03 8.24
CA LEU A 72 -0.52 3.84 7.97
C LEU A 72 -0.74 2.75 9.02
N ARG A 73 -0.84 3.13 10.31
CA ARG A 73 -1.11 2.16 11.39
C ARG A 73 -2.47 1.53 11.21
N HIS A 74 -3.48 2.31 10.87
CA HIS A 74 -4.84 1.82 10.60
C HIS A 74 -4.85 0.79 9.47
N ILE A 75 -4.20 1.09 8.35
CA ILE A 75 -4.06 0.15 7.22
C ILE A 75 -3.42 -1.15 7.69
N TYR A 76 -2.24 -1.08 8.29
CA TYR A 76 -1.49 -2.26 8.69
C TYR A 76 -2.29 -3.11 9.69
N THR A 77 -2.81 -2.49 10.75
CA THR A 77 -3.60 -3.18 11.78
C THR A 77 -4.91 -3.77 11.22
N SER A 78 -5.49 -3.17 10.19
CA SER A 78 -6.67 -3.71 9.51
C SER A 78 -6.41 -5.07 8.85
N PHE A 79 -5.15 -5.37 8.47
CA PHE A 79 -4.78 -6.69 7.96
C PHE A 79 -4.29 -7.66 9.03
N VAL A 80 -3.47 -7.19 9.98
CA VAL A 80 -2.74 -8.10 10.88
C VAL A 80 -3.39 -8.28 12.26
N SER A 81 -4.20 -7.33 12.71
CA SER A 81 -4.74 -7.37 14.08
C SER A 81 -5.73 -8.52 14.24
N PRO A 82 -5.68 -9.32 15.32
CA PRO A 82 -6.67 -10.37 15.58
C PRO A 82 -8.10 -9.83 15.71
N TYR A 83 -8.25 -8.54 16.04
CA TYR A 83 -9.55 -7.87 16.18
C TYR A 83 -10.10 -7.29 14.88
N SER A 84 -9.32 -7.27 13.78
CA SER A 84 -9.79 -6.77 12.49
C SER A 84 -10.65 -7.81 11.77
N LEU A 85 -11.60 -7.34 10.94
CA LEU A 85 -12.48 -8.21 10.14
C LEU A 85 -11.77 -8.93 8.98
N PHE A 86 -10.50 -8.60 8.71
CA PHE A 86 -9.75 -9.26 7.66
C PHE A 86 -9.54 -10.73 8.02
N THR A 87 -10.24 -11.62 7.31
CA THR A 87 -10.25 -13.05 7.61
C THR A 87 -8.89 -13.67 7.27
N ARG A 88 -8.41 -14.59 8.12
CA ARG A 88 -7.12 -15.32 8.00
C ARG A 88 -5.92 -14.35 7.94
N LYS A 89 -5.26 -14.12 9.07
CA LYS A 89 -4.12 -13.19 9.13
C LYS A 89 -2.96 -13.65 8.22
N PRO A 90 -2.19 -12.70 7.66
CA PRO A 90 -1.02 -13.05 6.85
C PRO A 90 -0.03 -13.88 7.67
N THR A 91 0.70 -14.76 6.99
CA THR A 91 1.84 -15.48 7.58
C THR A 91 3.13 -14.68 7.48
N HIS A 92 3.21 -13.77 6.51
CA HIS A 92 4.32 -12.85 6.30
C HIS A 92 3.80 -11.44 6.02
N THR A 93 4.45 -10.43 6.56
CA THR A 93 4.32 -9.04 6.14
C THR A 93 5.68 -8.57 5.64
N ILE A 94 5.70 -7.99 4.46
CA ILE A 94 6.93 -7.52 3.81
C ILE A 94 6.72 -6.07 3.39
N VAL A 95 7.56 -5.17 3.91
CA VAL A 95 7.60 -3.76 3.49
C VAL A 95 8.73 -3.60 2.48
N LEU A 96 8.39 -3.22 1.24
CA LEU A 96 9.25 -3.30 0.07
C LEU A 96 10.18 -2.08 -0.10
N GLY A 97 10.65 -1.47 0.98
CA GLY A 97 11.59 -0.35 0.95
C GLY A 97 10.94 1.04 1.02
N ASP A 98 11.79 2.06 1.01
CA ASP A 98 11.46 3.47 1.21
C ASP A 98 10.57 3.67 2.43
N LEU A 99 11.06 3.16 3.57
CA LEU A 99 10.38 3.29 4.86
C LEU A 99 10.25 4.77 5.23
N PHE A 100 11.30 5.54 4.95
CA PHE A 100 11.36 6.97 5.20
C PHE A 100 11.34 7.78 3.91
N SER A 101 10.91 9.03 4.00
CA SER A 101 10.81 9.93 2.85
C SER A 101 12.13 10.54 2.39
N SER A 102 13.25 10.25 3.08
CA SER A 102 14.57 10.83 2.76
C SER A 102 15.71 10.14 3.51
N GLN A 103 16.76 9.88 2.77
CA GLN A 103 18.02 9.33 3.25
C GLN A 103 18.91 10.41 3.90
N TRP A 104 18.70 11.68 3.55
CA TRP A 104 19.50 12.84 4.03
C TRP A 104 18.98 13.40 5.36
N ILE A 105 18.74 12.50 6.31
CA ILE A 105 18.35 12.84 7.68
C ILE A 105 19.46 12.51 8.68
N GLY A 106 19.64 13.38 9.68
CA GLY A 106 20.60 13.15 10.77
C GLY A 106 20.14 12.07 11.75
N GLN A 107 21.03 11.58 12.62
CA GLN A 107 20.74 10.49 13.56
C GLN A 107 19.50 10.75 14.44
N ARG A 108 19.33 11.99 14.92
CA ARG A 108 18.20 12.35 15.78
C ARG A 108 16.87 12.14 15.06
N GLU A 109 16.75 12.66 13.84
CA GLU A 109 15.54 12.52 13.03
C GLU A 109 15.32 11.06 12.61
N PHE A 110 16.38 10.33 12.25
CA PHE A 110 16.31 8.90 11.99
C PHE A 110 15.71 8.13 13.18
N ASN A 111 16.19 8.37 14.40
CA ASN A 111 15.68 7.70 15.60
C ASN A 111 14.20 8.01 15.87
N GLU A 112 13.75 9.26 15.66
CA GLU A 112 12.35 9.62 15.81
C GLU A 112 11.46 8.93 14.76
N ARG A 113 11.92 8.86 13.50
CA ARG A 113 11.19 8.12 12.45
C ARG A 113 11.18 6.61 12.71
N VAL A 114 12.25 6.03 13.24
CA VAL A 114 12.28 4.62 13.67
C VAL A 114 11.27 4.35 14.79
N LYS A 115 11.19 5.24 15.80
CA LYS A 115 10.20 5.12 16.88
C LYS A 115 8.77 5.15 16.33
N ARG A 116 8.51 6.06 15.39
CA ARG A 116 7.21 6.17 14.70
C ARG A 116 6.93 4.95 13.84
N TYR A 117 7.90 4.48 13.05
CA TYR A 117 7.80 3.25 12.26
C TYR A 117 7.42 2.03 13.12
N LYS A 118 8.13 1.83 14.24
CA LYS A 118 7.83 0.76 15.21
C LYS A 118 6.47 0.96 15.88
N TRP A 119 5.99 2.19 16.04
CA TRP A 119 4.62 2.41 16.49
C TRP A 119 3.59 2.11 15.39
N ILE A 120 3.88 2.40 14.12
CA ILE A 120 2.98 2.16 13.00
C ILE A 120 2.85 0.65 12.74
N PHE A 121 3.97 -0.02 12.49
CA PHE A 121 4.05 -1.41 12.03
C PHE A 121 4.41 -2.42 13.13
N GLY A 122 4.69 -1.95 14.34
CA GLY A 122 5.03 -2.85 15.45
C GLY A 122 3.82 -3.46 16.15
N ASP A 123 4.14 -4.53 16.88
CA ASP A 123 3.21 -5.31 17.67
C ASP A 123 3.49 -5.11 19.16
N THR A 124 3.01 -4.00 19.73
CA THR A 124 3.24 -3.66 21.13
C THR A 124 2.65 -4.66 22.12
N ARG A 125 1.68 -5.49 21.68
CA ARG A 125 0.99 -6.47 22.53
C ARG A 125 1.47 -7.90 22.29
N LYS A 126 2.36 -8.14 21.31
CA LYS A 126 2.84 -9.47 20.90
C LYS A 126 1.68 -10.40 20.48
N GLU A 127 0.67 -9.84 19.83
CA GLU A 127 -0.54 -10.54 19.39
C GLU A 127 -0.46 -11.00 17.92
N TYR A 128 0.47 -10.48 17.13
CA TYR A 128 0.59 -10.75 15.70
C TYR A 128 1.52 -11.93 15.46
N ASN A 129 0.97 -13.00 14.89
CA ASN A 129 1.73 -14.21 14.57
C ASN A 129 2.07 -14.25 13.07
N HIS A 130 3.06 -13.46 12.65
CA HIS A 130 3.58 -13.46 11.29
C HIS A 130 5.05 -13.05 11.26
N LYS A 131 5.75 -13.43 10.19
CA LYS A 131 7.12 -12.99 9.93
C LYS A 131 7.10 -11.59 9.33
N PHE A 132 7.80 -10.64 9.94
CA PHE A 132 7.87 -9.26 9.47
C PHE A 132 9.23 -8.98 8.84
N ILE A 133 9.24 -8.49 7.60
CA ILE A 133 10.46 -8.25 6.81
C ILE A 133 10.45 -6.83 6.27
N ASN A 134 11.58 -6.14 6.38
CA ASN A 134 11.81 -4.85 5.74
C ASN A 134 12.88 -5.01 4.65
N LEU A 135 12.59 -4.47 3.48
CA LEU A 135 13.58 -4.17 2.46
C LEU A 135 14.07 -2.73 2.64
N THR A 136 15.27 -2.46 2.14
CA THR A 136 15.80 -1.10 2.05
C THR A 136 15.45 -0.48 0.70
N GLY A 137 15.21 0.82 0.66
CA GLY A 137 15.10 1.61 -0.57
C GLY A 137 16.08 2.77 -0.67
N ASN A 138 15.98 3.54 -1.76
CA ASN A 138 16.85 4.69 -2.03
C ASN A 138 16.67 5.81 -1.00
N HIS A 139 15.46 6.03 -0.48
CA HIS A 139 15.21 7.01 0.57
C HIS A 139 15.59 6.51 1.96
N ASP A 140 15.99 5.25 2.11
CA ASP A 140 16.49 4.74 3.39
C ASP A 140 18.01 4.90 3.50
N ILE A 141 18.74 4.51 2.46
CA ILE A 141 20.22 4.42 2.48
C ILE A 141 20.93 5.22 1.37
N GLY A 142 20.22 5.69 0.36
CA GLY A 142 20.78 6.35 -0.84
C GLY A 142 20.97 5.40 -2.01
N TYR A 143 21.15 5.98 -3.20
CA TYR A 143 21.57 5.27 -4.41
C TYR A 143 23.09 5.06 -4.40
N ASN A 144 23.62 4.41 -5.44
CA ASN A 144 25.06 4.20 -5.67
C ASN A 144 25.95 5.40 -5.34
N TRP A 145 25.53 6.61 -5.75
CA TRP A 145 26.35 7.81 -5.62
C TRP A 145 26.44 8.39 -4.21
N ASP A 146 25.54 8.03 -3.29
CA ASP A 146 25.53 8.62 -1.96
C ASP A 146 25.45 7.59 -0.83
N ILE A 147 25.11 6.34 -1.11
CA ILE A 147 25.17 5.27 -0.12
C ILE A 147 26.52 5.25 0.62
N ASN A 148 26.44 5.07 1.93
CA ASN A 148 27.61 5.03 2.79
C ASN A 148 27.41 4.13 4.01
N GLN A 149 28.51 3.71 4.60
CA GLN A 149 28.56 2.82 5.76
C GLN A 149 27.78 3.35 6.97
N TYR A 150 27.72 4.66 7.19
CA TYR A 150 26.94 5.21 8.30
C TYR A 150 25.43 4.94 8.13
N ARG A 151 24.88 5.18 6.92
CA ARG A 151 23.48 4.87 6.62
C ARG A 151 23.18 3.37 6.60
N VAL A 152 24.08 2.58 6.03
CA VAL A 152 23.99 1.12 6.01
C VAL A 152 23.97 0.54 7.43
N ASN A 153 24.86 1.01 8.31
CA ASN A 153 24.96 0.49 9.68
C ASN A 153 23.76 0.87 10.55
N ARG A 154 23.28 2.12 10.48
CA ARG A 154 22.07 2.51 11.23
C ARG A 154 20.83 1.77 10.73
N TRP A 155 20.74 1.47 9.44
CA TRP A 155 19.70 0.60 8.88
C TRP A 155 19.80 -0.82 9.45
N LYS A 156 20.97 -1.46 9.32
CA LYS A 156 21.22 -2.84 9.79
C LYS A 156 20.86 -3.00 11.27
N ASN A 157 21.17 -2.01 12.10
CA ASN A 157 20.88 -2.02 13.53
C ASN A 157 19.38 -2.00 13.87
N GLU A 158 18.55 -1.33 13.06
CA GLU A 158 17.12 -1.15 13.36
C GLU A 158 16.21 -2.12 12.62
N PHE A 159 16.58 -2.49 11.39
CA PHE A 159 15.71 -3.22 10.46
C PHE A 159 16.28 -4.56 10.00
N GLY A 160 17.55 -4.86 10.31
CA GLY A 160 18.20 -6.12 9.97
C GLY A 160 18.98 -6.10 8.66
N GLN A 161 19.35 -7.29 8.17
CA GLN A 161 20.21 -7.43 6.99
C GLN A 161 19.49 -6.95 5.72
N MET A 162 20.26 -6.32 4.82
CA MET A 162 19.74 -5.84 3.54
C MET A 162 19.79 -6.90 2.43
N ASN A 163 20.57 -7.96 2.64
CA ASN A 163 20.80 -9.08 1.72
C ASN A 163 20.66 -10.38 2.51
N PHE A 164 19.71 -11.25 2.17
CA PHE A 164 19.62 -12.58 2.80
C PHE A 164 18.77 -13.57 1.99
N LEU A 165 18.96 -14.87 2.29
CA LEU A 165 18.19 -15.99 1.74
C LEU A 165 17.32 -16.62 2.83
N ASP A 166 16.14 -17.09 2.43
CA ASP A 166 15.13 -17.65 3.32
C ASP A 166 14.19 -18.62 2.58
N TRP A 167 13.18 -19.14 3.27
CA TRP A 167 12.25 -20.15 2.75
C TRP A 167 10.77 -19.84 3.05
N ILE A 168 9.88 -20.23 2.13
CA ILE A 168 8.42 -20.12 2.24
C ILE A 168 7.76 -21.49 1.91
N PRO A 169 6.86 -22.04 2.76
CA PRO A 169 6.63 -21.66 4.15
C PRO A 169 7.87 -21.96 5.02
N SER A 170 7.97 -21.31 6.18
CA SER A 170 9.11 -21.48 7.11
C SER A 170 9.02 -22.76 7.96
N ASP A 171 8.02 -23.61 7.74
CA ASP A 171 7.81 -24.88 8.46
C ASP A 171 8.72 -25.96 7.86
N LYS A 172 8.86 -27.12 8.53
CA LYS A 172 9.88 -28.16 8.23
C LYS A 172 9.97 -28.69 6.77
N LYS A 173 9.06 -28.28 5.87
CA LYS A 173 9.16 -28.49 4.43
C LYS A 173 9.55 -27.18 3.72
N LYS A 174 10.78 -27.15 3.22
CA LYS A 174 11.34 -26.07 2.40
C LYS A 174 10.76 -26.14 0.98
N VAL A 175 9.73 -25.35 0.66
CA VAL A 175 9.02 -25.46 -0.62
C VAL A 175 9.43 -24.38 -1.64
N HIS A 176 9.61 -23.14 -1.20
CA HIS A 176 10.01 -22.01 -2.04
C HIS A 176 11.21 -21.33 -1.41
N ARG A 177 12.19 -20.95 -2.24
CA ARG A 177 13.26 -20.05 -1.83
C ARG A 177 12.73 -18.62 -1.85
N MET A 178 13.15 -17.83 -0.88
CA MET A 178 12.96 -16.38 -0.87
C MET A 178 14.33 -15.71 -0.80
N SER A 179 14.52 -14.66 -1.58
CA SER A 179 15.74 -13.84 -1.53
C SER A 179 15.35 -12.38 -1.38
N VAL A 180 16.03 -11.69 -0.48
CA VAL A 180 15.97 -10.24 -0.33
C VAL A 180 17.33 -9.67 -0.71
N ILE A 181 17.31 -8.63 -1.54
CA ILE A 181 18.53 -7.93 -1.97
C ILE A 181 18.46 -6.42 -1.73
N ASN A 182 19.63 -5.81 -1.54
CA ASN A 182 19.83 -4.38 -1.62
C ASN A 182 20.00 -3.95 -3.07
N SER A 183 18.91 -3.56 -3.72
CA SER A 183 18.95 -3.10 -5.11
C SER A 183 19.75 -1.80 -5.35
N MET A 184 20.05 -1.02 -4.29
CA MET A 184 20.82 0.24 -4.44
C MET A 184 22.28 0.00 -4.80
N ASN A 185 22.74 -1.26 -4.78
CA ASN A 185 24.11 -1.63 -5.12
C ASN A 185 24.19 -2.72 -6.18
N VAL A 186 23.09 -3.04 -6.87
CA VAL A 186 23.09 -4.05 -7.93
C VAL A 186 23.73 -3.50 -9.19
N ASP A 187 23.35 -2.29 -9.60
CA ASP A 187 24.06 -1.55 -10.64
C ASP A 187 25.31 -0.88 -10.05
N GLY A 188 26.29 -0.52 -10.88
CA GLY A 188 27.59 -0.05 -10.40
C GLY A 188 28.33 0.83 -11.40
N PRO A 189 29.44 1.47 -10.97
CA PRO A 189 30.05 1.39 -9.63
C PRO A 189 29.23 2.08 -8.51
N ALA A 190 29.58 1.84 -7.24
CA ALA A 190 28.95 2.44 -6.06
C ALA A 190 29.99 3.07 -5.13
N LEU A 191 29.64 4.15 -4.42
CA LEU A 191 30.55 4.74 -3.42
C LEU A 191 30.87 3.77 -2.27
N ASP A 192 29.94 2.88 -1.96
CA ASP A 192 30.11 1.83 -0.95
C ASP A 192 30.29 0.45 -1.59
N GLU A 193 31.47 0.22 -2.19
CA GLU A 193 31.82 -1.05 -2.84
C GLU A 193 31.77 -2.26 -1.90
N ILE A 194 31.85 -2.06 -0.57
CA ILE A 194 31.69 -3.15 0.40
C ILE A 194 30.26 -3.69 0.35
N SER A 195 29.26 -2.82 0.47
CA SER A 195 27.85 -3.23 0.41
C SER A 195 27.46 -3.77 -0.98
N ARG A 196 28.11 -3.28 -2.04
CA ARG A 196 27.99 -3.84 -3.39
C ARG A 196 28.54 -5.26 -3.48
N SER A 197 29.75 -5.50 -2.97
CA SER A 197 30.35 -6.83 -2.91
C SER A 197 29.50 -7.82 -2.10
N GLU A 198 28.94 -7.40 -0.96
CA GLU A 198 28.00 -8.21 -0.17
C GLU A 198 26.76 -8.63 -0.98
N THR A 199 26.22 -7.71 -1.79
CA THR A 199 25.04 -7.94 -2.64
C THR A 199 25.35 -8.93 -3.76
N TRP A 200 26.45 -8.71 -4.50
CA TRP A 200 26.86 -9.60 -5.59
C TRP A 200 27.29 -10.97 -5.10
N SER A 201 27.96 -11.06 -3.96
CA SER A 201 28.30 -12.35 -3.36
C SER A 201 27.07 -13.20 -3.07
N LEU A 202 25.98 -12.60 -2.58
CA LEU A 202 24.71 -13.32 -2.42
C LEU A 202 24.10 -13.74 -3.75
N LEU A 203 24.08 -12.84 -4.74
CA LEU A 203 23.52 -13.08 -6.07
C LEU A 203 24.24 -14.23 -6.80
N ASP A 204 25.58 -14.23 -6.77
CA ASP A 204 26.40 -15.26 -7.42
C ASP A 204 26.22 -16.62 -6.73
N ASN A 205 26.29 -16.66 -5.39
CA ASN A 205 26.04 -17.88 -4.63
C ASN A 205 24.63 -18.43 -4.91
N LEU A 206 23.62 -17.55 -4.95
CA LEU A 206 22.26 -17.95 -5.29
C LEU A 206 22.19 -18.51 -6.72
N ALA A 207 22.83 -17.87 -7.70
CA ALA A 207 22.86 -18.35 -9.08
C ALA A 207 23.44 -19.77 -9.18
N GLU A 208 24.57 -20.02 -8.52
CA GLU A 208 25.21 -21.35 -8.49
C GLU A 208 24.30 -22.40 -7.82
N GLU A 209 23.66 -22.05 -6.71
CA GLU A 209 22.72 -22.96 -6.03
C GLU A 209 21.48 -23.25 -6.88
N ARG A 210 20.97 -22.27 -7.61
CA ARG A 210 19.80 -22.41 -8.50
C ARG A 210 20.12 -23.33 -9.67
N GLU A 211 21.29 -23.16 -10.28
CA GLU A 211 21.79 -23.99 -11.37
C GLU A 211 21.99 -25.44 -10.91
N LYS A 212 22.60 -25.65 -9.73
CA LYS A 212 22.77 -26.98 -9.12
C LYS A 212 21.45 -27.68 -8.80
N ASP A 213 20.43 -26.92 -8.41
CA ASP A 213 19.06 -27.40 -8.17
C ASP A 213 18.27 -27.66 -9.48
N ASN A 214 18.89 -27.43 -10.64
CA ASN A 214 18.23 -27.41 -11.95
C ASN A 214 16.93 -26.58 -11.93
N TYR A 215 16.94 -25.49 -11.16
CA TYR A 215 15.82 -24.57 -10.98
C TYR A 215 14.52 -25.20 -10.46
N GLN A 216 14.55 -26.41 -9.88
CA GLN A 216 13.36 -27.16 -9.46
C GLN A 216 12.57 -26.45 -8.35
N THR A 217 13.28 -25.88 -7.38
CA THR A 217 12.64 -25.14 -6.27
C THR A 217 12.25 -23.75 -6.74
N PRO A 218 10.98 -23.30 -6.66
CA PRO A 218 10.63 -21.94 -7.08
C PRO A 218 11.32 -20.86 -6.22
N LEU A 219 11.74 -19.76 -6.84
CA LEU A 219 12.33 -18.60 -6.16
C LEU A 219 11.35 -17.42 -6.18
N ILE A 220 11.12 -16.83 -5.01
CA ILE A 220 10.46 -15.54 -4.81
C ILE A 220 11.57 -14.52 -4.53
N PHE A 221 11.75 -13.57 -5.44
CA PHE A 221 12.82 -12.57 -5.38
C PHE A 221 12.25 -11.23 -4.96
N LEU A 222 12.85 -10.60 -3.95
CA LEU A 222 12.39 -9.36 -3.35
C LEU A 222 13.46 -8.29 -3.55
N THR A 223 13.05 -7.18 -4.18
CA THR A 223 13.91 -6.03 -4.50
C THR A 223 13.16 -4.74 -4.17
N HIS A 224 13.84 -3.60 -4.07
CA HIS A 224 13.14 -2.30 -4.02
C HIS A 224 13.02 -1.72 -5.43
N ILE A 225 14.14 -1.56 -6.14
CA ILE A 225 14.13 -1.09 -7.53
C ILE A 225 13.68 -2.25 -8.44
N PRO A 226 12.66 -2.05 -9.29
CA PRO A 226 12.18 -3.06 -10.21
C PRO A 226 13.21 -3.39 -11.30
N ILE A 227 13.06 -4.56 -11.93
CA ILE A 227 13.91 -4.97 -13.05
C ILE A 227 13.53 -4.22 -14.33
N TYR A 228 14.49 -4.08 -15.24
CA TYR A 228 14.33 -3.43 -16.54
C TYR A 228 13.13 -3.98 -17.32
N LYS A 229 12.42 -3.06 -17.96
CA LYS A 229 11.30 -3.32 -18.88
C LYS A 229 11.15 -2.15 -19.85
N GLU A 230 10.64 -2.43 -21.03
CA GLU A 230 10.50 -1.41 -22.08
C GLU A 230 9.55 -0.28 -21.68
N GLU A 231 9.81 0.92 -22.20
CA GLU A 231 8.97 2.09 -22.01
C GLU A 231 7.54 1.81 -22.53
N GLY A 232 6.53 2.27 -21.78
CA GLY A 232 5.11 2.08 -22.10
C GLY A 232 4.46 0.83 -21.51
N ILE A 233 5.24 -0.07 -20.89
CA ILE A 233 4.72 -1.21 -20.12
C ILE A 233 4.16 -0.74 -18.78
N CYS A 234 4.97 -0.02 -18.00
CA CYS A 234 4.59 0.62 -16.73
C CYS A 234 4.36 2.12 -16.92
N VAL A 235 3.89 2.80 -15.87
CA VAL A 235 3.71 4.26 -15.89
C VAL A 235 5.06 4.94 -16.06
N ASP A 236 6.03 4.56 -15.23
CA ASP A 236 7.41 5.02 -15.37
C ASP A 236 8.21 4.09 -16.28
N GLY A 237 8.92 4.68 -17.24
CA GLY A 237 9.88 3.97 -18.08
C GLY A 237 11.26 3.83 -17.44
N PRO A 238 12.19 3.11 -18.08
CA PRO A 238 13.60 3.10 -17.70
C PRO A 238 14.18 4.52 -17.72
N MET A 239 14.80 4.90 -16.60
CA MET A 239 15.51 6.15 -16.45
C MET A 239 16.71 5.89 -15.53
N THR A 240 17.86 6.46 -15.90
CA THR A 240 19.07 6.46 -15.09
C THR A 240 19.72 7.84 -15.20
N ILE A 241 19.84 8.54 -14.07
CA ILE A 241 20.55 9.81 -13.97
C ILE A 241 21.88 9.55 -13.28
N TYR A 242 22.96 10.06 -13.86
CA TYR A 242 24.30 9.96 -13.31
C TYR A 242 24.71 11.25 -12.58
N ASP A 243 25.75 11.15 -11.76
CA ASP A 243 26.42 12.30 -11.17
C ASP A 243 27.16 13.15 -12.21
N ASP A 244 27.66 14.31 -11.79
CA ASP A 244 28.33 15.26 -12.69
C ASP A 244 29.59 14.65 -13.35
N THR A 245 30.14 13.58 -12.75
CA THR A 245 31.28 12.85 -13.31
C THR A 245 30.87 11.74 -14.29
N GLY A 246 29.58 11.39 -14.35
CA GLY A 246 29.06 10.30 -15.18
C GLY A 246 29.38 8.89 -14.66
N ASN A 247 29.93 8.76 -13.44
CA ASN A 247 30.43 7.49 -12.92
C ASN A 247 29.43 6.81 -11.98
N PHE A 248 28.62 7.57 -11.25
CA PHE A 248 27.74 7.03 -10.22
C PHE A 248 26.29 7.34 -10.52
N ILE A 249 25.42 6.36 -10.28
CA ILE A 249 23.99 6.50 -10.47
C ILE A 249 23.42 7.34 -9.33
N ARG A 250 22.85 8.50 -9.70
CA ARG A 250 22.16 9.42 -8.79
C ARG A 250 20.73 9.01 -8.50
N GLU A 251 20.08 8.50 -9.52
CA GLU A 251 18.68 8.10 -9.50
C GLU A 251 18.45 7.10 -10.63
N GLN A 252 17.59 6.11 -10.39
CA GLN A 252 17.11 5.23 -11.44
C GLN A 252 15.74 4.68 -11.10
N ASN A 253 14.89 4.53 -12.12
CA ASN A 253 13.56 3.93 -11.99
C ASN A 253 13.60 2.40 -12.00
N HIS A 254 14.57 1.84 -12.73
CA HIS A 254 14.72 0.41 -12.95
C HIS A 254 16.19 0.03 -12.85
N LEU A 255 16.46 -1.23 -12.51
CA LEU A 255 17.80 -1.79 -12.64
C LEU A 255 18.25 -1.73 -14.11
N LEU A 256 19.55 -1.63 -14.36
CA LEU A 256 20.08 -1.64 -15.72
C LEU A 256 19.78 -2.97 -16.41
N GLN A 257 19.78 -2.96 -17.75
CA GLN A 257 19.44 -4.11 -18.58
C GLN A 257 20.32 -5.33 -18.26
N ASN A 258 21.64 -5.16 -18.12
CA ASN A 258 22.55 -6.26 -17.83
C ASN A 258 22.28 -6.93 -16.47
N SER A 259 22.04 -6.13 -15.44
CA SER A 259 21.70 -6.63 -14.10
C SER A 259 20.36 -7.35 -14.09
N SER A 260 19.39 -6.81 -14.82
CA SER A 260 18.06 -7.41 -14.98
C SER A 260 18.11 -8.72 -15.76
N GLU A 261 18.94 -8.79 -16.81
CA GLU A 261 19.20 -10.01 -17.56
C GLU A 261 19.85 -11.08 -16.68
N PHE A 262 20.83 -10.73 -15.84
CA PHE A 262 21.40 -11.67 -14.87
C PHE A 262 20.31 -12.25 -13.95
N ILE A 263 19.45 -11.41 -13.38
CA ILE A 263 18.36 -11.85 -12.49
C ILE A 263 17.40 -12.79 -13.23
N LEU A 264 16.96 -12.40 -14.42
CA LEU A 264 15.98 -13.16 -15.21
C LEU A 264 16.56 -14.49 -15.74
N THR A 265 17.86 -14.54 -16.02
CA THR A 265 18.49 -15.69 -16.69
C THR A 265 19.28 -16.61 -15.78
N ARG A 266 20.04 -16.07 -14.83
CA ARG A 266 20.85 -16.86 -13.89
C ARG A 266 20.07 -17.28 -12.66
N LEU A 267 19.22 -16.40 -12.11
CA LEU A 267 18.40 -16.74 -10.93
C LEU A 267 17.09 -17.44 -11.29
N ARG A 268 16.53 -17.13 -12.48
CA ARG A 268 15.23 -17.63 -12.98
C ARG A 268 14.16 -17.63 -11.88
N PRO A 269 13.83 -16.45 -11.29
CA PRO A 269 12.80 -16.37 -10.27
C PRO A 269 11.44 -16.74 -10.85
N ARG A 270 10.56 -17.29 -10.01
CA ARG A 270 9.15 -17.51 -10.39
C ARG A 270 8.35 -16.22 -10.23
N PHE A 271 8.61 -15.50 -9.14
CA PHE A 271 8.02 -14.21 -8.84
C PHE A 271 9.08 -13.20 -8.43
N ILE A 272 8.91 -11.95 -8.85
CA ILE A 272 9.65 -10.80 -8.36
C ILE A 272 8.64 -9.85 -7.71
N PHE A 273 8.93 -9.36 -6.51
CA PHE A 273 8.16 -8.29 -5.89
C PHE A 273 9.07 -7.08 -5.63
N ALA A 274 8.62 -5.92 -6.08
CA ALA A 274 9.35 -4.65 -6.02
C ALA A 274 8.49 -3.52 -5.40
N GLY A 275 9.15 -2.47 -4.90
CA GLY A 275 8.51 -1.19 -4.53
C GLY A 275 8.92 -0.10 -5.53
N HIS A 276 9.25 1.09 -5.03
CA HIS A 276 9.89 2.19 -5.76
C HIS A 276 8.96 2.95 -6.71
N ASP A 277 8.36 2.28 -7.71
CA ASP A 277 7.34 2.91 -8.58
C ASP A 277 6.02 2.98 -7.81
N HIS A 278 5.66 4.20 -7.41
CA HIS A 278 4.49 4.45 -6.58
C HIS A 278 3.15 4.16 -7.28
N GLU A 279 3.11 4.17 -8.60
CA GLU A 279 1.91 3.82 -9.39
C GLU A 279 1.71 2.30 -9.48
N GLY A 280 2.77 1.53 -9.22
CA GLY A 280 2.76 0.07 -9.29
C GLY A 280 2.67 -0.46 -10.71
N CYS A 281 3.07 -1.72 -10.89
CA CYS A 281 3.10 -2.36 -12.20
C CYS A 281 3.07 -3.89 -12.08
N ASP A 282 2.35 -4.58 -12.96
CA ASP A 282 2.25 -6.05 -13.01
C ASP A 282 2.66 -6.54 -14.39
N VAL A 283 3.81 -7.20 -14.46
CA VAL A 283 4.51 -7.53 -15.70
C VAL A 283 4.86 -9.00 -15.73
N THR A 284 4.73 -9.59 -16.91
CA THR A 284 5.19 -10.93 -17.21
C THR A 284 6.37 -10.85 -18.17
N HIS A 285 7.50 -11.39 -17.74
CA HIS A 285 8.72 -11.54 -18.54
C HIS A 285 8.73 -12.94 -19.14
N VAL A 286 8.80 -13.02 -20.47
CA VAL A 286 9.00 -14.28 -21.19
C VAL A 286 10.45 -14.32 -21.65
N VAL A 287 11.19 -15.31 -21.15
CA VAL A 287 12.61 -15.49 -21.46
C VAL A 287 12.77 -16.71 -22.35
N ARG A 288 13.49 -16.54 -23.46
CA ARG A 288 13.82 -17.61 -24.41
C ARG A 288 15.32 -17.68 -24.62
N MET A 289 15.91 -18.84 -24.35
CA MET A 289 17.29 -19.14 -24.69
C MET A 289 17.37 -19.71 -26.11
N LYS A 290 18.13 -19.04 -26.98
CA LYS A 290 18.41 -19.45 -28.35
C LYS A 290 19.51 -20.51 -28.40
N GLU A 291 19.71 -21.14 -29.56
CA GLU A 291 20.73 -22.17 -29.78
C GLU A 291 22.17 -21.66 -29.60
N ASN A 292 22.41 -20.35 -29.81
CA ASN A 292 23.70 -19.70 -29.58
C ASN A 292 23.91 -19.22 -28.12
N ASN A 293 23.07 -19.67 -27.18
CA ASN A 293 23.04 -19.24 -25.77
C ASN A 293 22.72 -17.75 -25.53
N GLU A 294 22.23 -17.02 -26.54
CA GLU A 294 21.67 -15.69 -26.32
C GLU A 294 20.26 -15.78 -25.74
N TYR A 295 19.91 -14.80 -24.90
CA TYR A 295 18.57 -14.67 -24.35
C TYR A 295 17.77 -13.63 -25.13
N LEU A 296 16.53 -13.97 -25.47
CA LEU A 296 15.50 -13.04 -25.87
C LEU A 296 14.53 -12.87 -24.71
N ILE A 297 14.42 -11.65 -24.20
CA ILE A 297 13.54 -11.29 -23.08
C ILE A 297 12.47 -10.35 -23.64
N ASN A 298 11.21 -10.73 -23.47
CA ASN A 298 10.07 -9.89 -23.82
C ASN A 298 9.26 -9.57 -22.57
N HIS A 299 8.75 -8.33 -22.52
CA HIS A 299 8.00 -7.78 -21.40
C HIS A 299 6.57 -7.54 -21.83
N TYR A 300 5.61 -8.02 -21.04
CA TYR A 300 4.19 -7.82 -21.31
C TYR A 300 3.52 -7.38 -20.01
N ARG A 301 2.56 -6.45 -20.08
CA ARG A 301 1.62 -6.31 -18.95
C ARG A 301 0.97 -7.66 -18.70
N THR A 302 0.91 -8.11 -17.46
CA THR A 302 0.43 -9.46 -17.13
C THR A 302 -0.98 -9.72 -17.66
N GLN A 303 -1.86 -8.72 -17.64
CA GLN A 303 -3.19 -8.85 -18.20
C GLN A 303 -3.18 -9.11 -19.72
N ASP A 304 -2.32 -8.39 -20.46
CA ASP A 304 -2.17 -8.55 -21.90
C ASP A 304 -1.55 -9.92 -22.23
N PHE A 305 -0.54 -10.34 -21.45
CA PHE A 305 0.05 -11.67 -21.55
C PHE A 305 -0.99 -12.79 -21.37
N GLU A 306 -1.83 -12.73 -20.34
CA GLU A 306 -2.83 -13.79 -20.10
C GLU A 306 -3.92 -13.80 -21.19
N ASN A 307 -4.29 -12.63 -21.73
CA ASN A 307 -5.25 -12.53 -22.84
C ASN A 307 -4.68 -13.12 -24.15
N GLU A 308 -3.39 -12.91 -24.41
CA GLU A 308 -2.73 -13.26 -25.68
C GLU A 308 -1.77 -14.47 -25.55
N LYS A 309 -1.85 -15.20 -24.44
CA LYS A 309 -0.91 -16.26 -24.06
C LYS A 309 -0.66 -17.29 -25.15
N ASN A 310 -1.71 -17.72 -25.84
CA ASN A 310 -1.63 -18.73 -26.90
C ASN A 310 -0.97 -18.19 -28.19
N GLN A 311 -0.87 -16.87 -28.34
CA GLN A 311 -0.15 -16.20 -29.44
C GLN A 311 1.31 -15.93 -29.05
N ILE A 312 1.55 -15.58 -27.78
CA ILE A 312 2.89 -15.28 -27.25
C ILE A 312 3.69 -16.57 -27.03
N ILE A 313 3.08 -17.61 -26.46
CA ILE A 313 3.68 -18.92 -26.24
C ILE A 313 3.08 -19.88 -27.25
N LEU A 314 3.87 -20.23 -28.27
CA LEU A 314 3.39 -21.02 -29.40
C LEU A 314 3.21 -22.49 -28.99
N LYS A 315 2.36 -23.23 -29.72
CA LYS A 315 2.20 -24.68 -29.48
C LYS A 315 3.53 -25.44 -29.53
N ASN A 316 4.46 -24.99 -30.38
CA ASN A 316 5.79 -25.58 -30.53
C ASN A 316 6.75 -25.22 -29.37
N ASP A 317 6.38 -24.30 -28.48
CA ASP A 317 7.14 -23.96 -27.26
C ASP A 317 6.88 -24.99 -26.13
N TYR A 318 5.92 -25.89 -26.33
CA TYR A 318 5.61 -27.00 -25.44
C TYR A 318 6.24 -28.31 -25.92
N THR A 319 6.64 -29.13 -24.94
CA THR A 319 6.96 -30.55 -25.13
C THR A 319 5.69 -31.35 -25.41
N GLU A 320 5.84 -32.58 -25.90
CA GLU A 320 4.70 -33.49 -26.15
C GLU A 320 3.85 -33.75 -24.88
N ASN A 321 4.48 -33.65 -23.71
CA ASN A 321 3.84 -33.82 -22.40
C ASN A 321 3.15 -32.52 -21.89
N GLY A 322 3.07 -31.48 -22.72
CA GLY A 322 2.41 -30.21 -22.38
C GLY A 322 3.19 -29.30 -21.43
N LYS A 323 4.45 -29.62 -21.09
CA LYS A 323 5.35 -28.74 -20.33
C LYS A 323 6.07 -27.79 -21.26
N LEU A 324 6.32 -26.55 -20.84
CA LEU A 324 7.20 -25.64 -21.57
C LEU A 324 8.58 -26.27 -21.76
N LYS A 325 9.19 -26.04 -22.93
CA LYS A 325 10.58 -26.43 -23.19
C LYS A 325 11.51 -25.76 -22.19
N GLU A 326 12.58 -26.45 -21.80
CA GLU A 326 13.50 -26.01 -20.73
C GLU A 326 14.20 -24.67 -21.05
N ASN A 327 14.34 -24.35 -22.34
CA ASN A 327 14.92 -23.10 -22.83
C ASN A 327 13.93 -21.92 -22.80
N ILE A 328 12.70 -22.11 -22.30
CA ILE A 328 11.67 -21.07 -22.17
C ILE A 328 11.14 -21.04 -20.75
N TRP A 329 11.11 -19.87 -20.12
CA TRP A 329 10.51 -19.69 -18.81
C TRP A 329 9.82 -18.34 -18.68
N ILE A 330 8.93 -18.28 -17.70
CA ILE A 330 8.05 -17.15 -17.45
C ILE A 330 8.25 -16.69 -16.02
N VAL A 331 8.52 -15.40 -15.86
CA VAL A 331 8.69 -14.72 -14.58
C VAL A 331 7.59 -13.67 -14.48
N ARG A 332 6.87 -13.62 -13.35
CA ARG A 332 5.95 -12.52 -13.06
C ARG A 332 6.60 -11.56 -12.08
N GLU A 333 6.73 -10.31 -12.46
CA GLU A 333 7.15 -9.22 -11.60
C GLU A 333 5.93 -8.38 -11.20
N VAL A 334 5.82 -8.09 -9.91
CA VAL A 334 4.86 -7.13 -9.40
C VAL A 334 5.59 -6.03 -8.63
N THR A 335 5.60 -4.85 -9.21
CA THR A 335 5.88 -3.61 -8.48
C THR A 335 4.63 -3.22 -7.71
N VAL A 336 4.66 -3.40 -6.39
CA VAL A 336 3.51 -3.16 -5.52
C VAL A 336 3.31 -1.65 -5.39
N ARG A 337 2.12 -1.19 -5.78
CA ARG A 337 1.71 0.22 -5.65
C ARG A 337 1.88 0.72 -4.21
N SER A 338 2.24 1.99 -4.08
CA SER A 338 2.50 2.59 -2.78
C SER A 338 1.28 2.54 -1.84
N VAL A 339 1.55 2.36 -0.55
CA VAL A 339 0.57 2.47 0.56
C VAL A 339 0.09 3.93 0.75
N MET A 340 0.84 4.91 0.23
CA MET A 340 0.52 6.32 0.33
C MET A 340 -0.83 6.64 -0.35
N GLY A 341 -1.69 7.38 0.35
CA GLY A 341 -2.99 7.77 -0.17
C GLY A 341 -2.93 8.62 -1.45
N ALA A 342 -1.82 9.34 -1.68
CA ALA A 342 -1.60 10.13 -2.90
C ALA A 342 -1.60 9.25 -4.17
N TYR A 343 -1.23 7.98 -4.04
CA TYR A 343 -1.22 6.98 -5.12
C TYR A 343 -2.39 6.00 -4.98
N SER A 344 -3.51 6.50 -4.46
CA SER A 344 -4.73 5.73 -4.15
C SER A 344 -4.60 4.68 -3.06
N GLY A 345 -3.43 4.53 -2.41
CA GLY A 345 -3.17 3.61 -1.31
C GLY A 345 -3.37 2.13 -1.67
N ASN A 346 -2.37 1.29 -1.43
CA ASN A 346 -2.47 -0.13 -1.79
C ASN A 346 -1.78 -1.08 -0.80
N ALA A 347 -2.32 -2.31 -0.72
CA ALA A 347 -1.62 -3.48 -0.22
C ALA A 347 -1.63 -4.58 -1.28
N GLY A 348 -0.49 -5.24 -1.46
CA GLY A 348 -0.40 -6.46 -2.25
C GLY A 348 -0.73 -7.69 -1.40
N LEU A 349 -1.58 -8.58 -1.91
CA LEU A 349 -1.92 -9.85 -1.28
C LEU A 349 -1.41 -10.98 -2.17
N PHE A 350 -0.43 -11.74 -1.69
CA PHE A 350 0.13 -12.89 -2.40
C PHE A 350 -0.11 -14.18 -1.62
N GLU A 351 -0.54 -15.23 -2.32
CA GLU A 351 -0.91 -16.50 -1.73
C GLU A 351 -0.25 -17.66 -2.47
N ILE A 352 0.16 -18.67 -1.69
CA ILE A 352 0.59 -19.96 -2.21
C ILE A 352 -0.35 -21.02 -1.64
N ASN A 353 -1.05 -21.69 -2.54
CA ASN A 353 -1.95 -22.78 -2.23
C ASN A 353 -1.31 -24.10 -2.67
N ARG A 354 -1.20 -25.05 -1.74
CA ARG A 354 -0.60 -26.36 -1.98
C ARG A 354 -1.72 -27.37 -2.24
N GLN A 355 -1.71 -27.98 -3.42
CA GLN A 355 -2.60 -29.06 -3.79
C GLN A 355 -1.84 -30.39 -3.75
N ILE A 356 -2.47 -31.43 -3.21
CA ILE A 356 -1.93 -32.79 -3.21
C ILE A 356 -2.79 -33.60 -4.17
N ASN A 357 -2.18 -34.07 -5.25
CA ASN A 357 -2.83 -34.89 -6.26
C ASN A 357 -3.10 -36.30 -5.73
N LYS A 358 -3.98 -37.04 -6.44
CA LYS A 358 -4.37 -38.41 -6.04
C LYS A 358 -3.21 -39.40 -5.99
N ASP A 359 -2.14 -39.13 -6.74
CA ASP A 359 -0.90 -39.92 -6.78
C ASP A 359 0.10 -39.51 -5.67
N GLY A 360 -0.25 -38.53 -4.85
CA GLY A 360 0.61 -37.99 -3.80
C GLY A 360 1.59 -36.91 -4.26
N SER A 361 1.57 -36.53 -5.54
CA SER A 361 2.38 -35.40 -6.04
C SER A 361 1.86 -34.06 -5.50
N GLU A 362 2.78 -33.13 -5.23
CA GLU A 362 2.46 -31.79 -4.74
C GLU A 362 2.49 -30.79 -5.89
N GLU A 363 1.43 -30.00 -6.04
CA GLU A 363 1.32 -28.91 -7.00
C GLU A 363 1.04 -27.59 -6.27
N PHE A 364 1.59 -26.49 -6.77
CA PHE A 364 1.47 -25.17 -6.16
C PHE A 364 0.73 -24.22 -7.08
N GLU A 365 -0.34 -23.64 -6.56
CA GLU A 365 -1.05 -22.54 -7.20
C GLU A 365 -0.68 -21.22 -6.52
N TYR A 366 -0.65 -20.16 -7.32
CA TYR A 366 -0.26 -18.82 -6.89
C TYR A 366 -1.33 -17.81 -7.22
N ASN A 367 -1.53 -16.84 -6.34
CA ASN A 367 -2.43 -15.72 -6.58
C ASN A 367 -1.79 -14.45 -6.07
N TYR A 368 -1.80 -13.40 -6.90
CA TYR A 368 -1.52 -12.04 -6.47
C TYR A 368 -2.76 -11.20 -6.74
N SER A 369 -3.13 -10.35 -5.78
CA SER A 369 -4.18 -9.36 -5.93
C SER A 369 -3.81 -8.07 -5.21
N SER A 370 -4.21 -6.94 -5.79
CA SER A 370 -4.07 -5.64 -5.15
C SER A 370 -5.32 -5.33 -4.33
N CYS A 371 -5.13 -4.85 -3.11
CA CYS A 371 -6.18 -4.31 -2.25
C CYS A 371 -6.02 -2.79 -2.18
N PRO A 372 -6.74 -2.01 -3.03
CA PRO A 372 -6.72 -0.57 -2.95
C PRO A 372 -7.44 -0.07 -1.69
N PHE A 373 -6.95 1.04 -1.15
CA PHE A 373 -7.56 1.72 -0.01
C PHE A 373 -8.42 2.88 -0.47
N VAL A 374 -9.07 3.47 0.51
CA VAL A 374 -9.89 4.64 0.30
C VAL A 374 -9.01 5.84 -0.05
N ILE A 375 -9.34 6.52 -1.15
CA ILE A 375 -8.67 7.70 -1.71
C ILE A 375 -8.40 8.75 -0.61
N ASN A 376 -7.19 9.34 -0.61
CA ASN A 376 -6.60 10.25 0.39
C ASN A 376 -7.55 11.28 1.03
N HIS A 377 -8.55 11.78 0.30
CA HIS A 377 -9.45 12.83 0.78
C HIS A 377 -10.62 12.32 1.62
N ILE A 378 -11.01 11.05 1.48
CA ILE A 378 -12.19 10.52 2.14
C ILE A 378 -12.02 10.47 3.66
N PRO A 379 -10.88 10.05 4.25
CA PRO A 379 -10.65 10.16 5.69
C PRO A 379 -10.86 11.58 6.23
N TRP A 380 -10.34 12.60 5.53
CA TRP A 380 -10.53 14.00 5.91
C TRP A 380 -11.99 14.44 5.80
N VAL A 381 -12.70 14.05 4.74
CA VAL A 381 -14.13 14.31 4.59
C VAL A 381 -14.90 13.66 5.74
N VAL A 382 -14.56 12.43 6.12
CA VAL A 382 -15.19 11.75 7.26
C VAL A 382 -14.92 12.47 8.56
N PHE A 383 -13.65 12.79 8.88
CA PHE A 383 -13.30 13.50 10.11
C PHE A 383 -14.01 14.86 10.22
N ILE A 384 -14.01 15.65 9.13
CA ILE A 384 -14.69 16.95 9.11
C ILE A 384 -16.20 16.77 9.27
N THR A 385 -16.79 15.78 8.59
CA THR A 385 -18.23 15.49 8.70
C THR A 385 -18.58 15.04 10.12
N ASP A 386 -17.79 14.17 10.73
CA ASP A 386 -17.95 13.72 12.13
C ASP A 386 -17.86 14.90 13.10
N ILE A 387 -16.89 15.80 12.93
CA ILE A 387 -16.79 17.03 13.74
C ILE A 387 -18.03 17.89 13.58
N ILE A 388 -18.49 18.12 12.34
CA ILE A 388 -19.72 18.89 12.07
C ILE A 388 -20.95 18.24 12.73
N VAL A 389 -21.06 16.91 12.66
CA VAL A 389 -22.13 16.14 13.29
C VAL A 389 -22.07 16.27 14.82
N ILE A 390 -20.89 16.15 15.42
CA ILE A 390 -20.69 16.27 16.87
C ILE A 390 -21.00 17.70 17.33
N LEU A 391 -20.49 18.73 16.64
CA LEU A 391 -20.80 20.12 16.94
C LEU A 391 -22.29 20.42 16.78
N GLY A 392 -22.94 19.87 15.75
CA GLY A 392 -24.38 19.94 15.57
C GLY A 392 -25.16 19.34 16.73
N TRP A 393 -24.72 18.18 17.25
CA TRP A 393 -25.27 17.56 18.45
C TRP A 393 -25.08 18.44 19.69
N ILE A 394 -23.88 18.98 19.91
CA ILE A 394 -23.58 19.86 21.05
C ILE A 394 -24.45 21.13 20.99
N ILE A 395 -24.56 21.77 19.82
CA ILE A 395 -25.42 22.95 19.64
C ILE A 395 -26.88 22.60 19.90
N ARG A 396 -27.35 21.44 19.41
CA ARG A 396 -28.73 20.99 19.63
C ARG A 396 -29.01 20.73 21.11
N CYS A 397 -28.08 20.08 21.82
CA CYS A 397 -28.22 19.83 23.25
C CYS A 397 -28.18 21.14 24.05
N THR A 398 -27.23 22.05 23.76
CA THR A 398 -27.15 23.35 24.43
C THR A 398 -28.37 24.22 24.15
N LEU A 399 -28.95 24.21 22.95
CA LEU A 399 -30.21 24.90 22.63
C LEU A 399 -31.45 24.22 23.23
N ALA A 400 -31.40 22.93 23.53
CA ALA A 400 -32.46 22.22 24.24
C ALA A 400 -32.41 22.49 25.76
N ASP A 401 -31.20 22.59 26.33
CA ASP A 401 -30.95 22.93 27.73
C ASP A 401 -31.16 24.43 28.02
N LEU A 402 -30.82 25.29 27.05
CA LEU A 402 -31.29 26.67 26.98
C LEU A 402 -32.76 26.64 26.59
N ASN A 403 -33.62 26.27 27.54
CA ASN A 403 -35.06 26.42 27.44
C ASN A 403 -35.37 27.92 27.24
N ILE A 404 -35.25 28.42 26.01
CA ILE A 404 -35.77 29.72 25.58
C ILE A 404 -37.29 29.55 25.60
N THR A 405 -37.81 29.56 26.82
CA THR A 405 -39.18 29.91 27.10
C THR A 405 -39.34 31.31 26.54
N PHE A 406 -39.93 31.40 25.34
CA PHE A 406 -40.50 32.65 24.88
C PHE A 406 -41.25 33.25 26.08
N PRO A 407 -40.89 34.46 26.55
CA PRO A 407 -41.53 35.02 27.73
C PRO A 407 -43.04 34.95 27.52
N ASN A 408 -43.76 34.32 28.45
CA ASN A 408 -45.22 34.18 28.39
C ASN A 408 -45.93 35.53 28.16
N HIS A 409 -45.22 36.65 28.41
CA HIS A 409 -45.64 38.01 28.08
C HIS A 409 -45.86 38.24 26.57
N LEU A 410 -45.01 37.70 25.68
CA LEU A 410 -45.15 37.89 24.22
C LEU A 410 -46.31 37.08 23.64
N LYS A 411 -46.54 35.87 24.19
CA LYS A 411 -47.69 35.02 23.84
C LYS A 411 -49.01 35.67 24.24
N LYS A 412 -49.05 36.34 25.41
CA LYS A 412 -50.19 37.17 25.86
C LYS A 412 -50.42 38.41 24.97
N LEU A 413 -49.35 39.06 24.50
CA LEU A 413 -49.44 40.23 23.60
C LEU A 413 -49.94 39.87 22.20
N LEU A 414 -49.56 38.71 21.66
CA LEU A 414 -50.05 38.24 20.37
C LEU A 414 -51.52 37.78 20.46
N LEU A 415 -51.90 37.09 21.54
CA LEU A 415 -53.29 36.70 21.79
C LEU A 415 -54.20 37.90 22.11
N SER A 416 -53.69 38.96 22.74
CA SER A 416 -54.46 40.20 22.98
C SER A 416 -54.67 40.99 21.69
N ARG A 417 -53.68 41.05 20.80
CA ARG A 417 -53.80 41.66 19.47
C ARG A 417 -54.80 40.93 18.57
N GLU A 418 -54.84 39.60 18.60
CA GLU A 418 -55.87 38.84 17.89
C GLU A 418 -57.28 39.03 18.48
N LYS A 419 -57.41 39.09 19.81
CA LYS A 419 -58.70 39.41 20.45
C LYS A 419 -59.15 40.84 20.13
N GLN A 420 -58.25 41.82 20.06
CA GLN A 420 -58.57 43.19 19.63
C GLN A 420 -58.99 43.24 18.16
N LYS A 421 -58.28 42.54 17.26
CA LYS A 421 -58.68 42.44 15.84
C LYS A 421 -60.07 41.80 15.68
N LYS A 422 -60.37 40.70 16.39
CA LYS A 422 -61.71 40.07 16.35
C LYS A 422 -62.81 40.97 16.95
N LYS A 423 -62.49 41.78 17.96
CA LYS A 423 -63.44 42.74 18.56
C LYS A 423 -63.72 43.92 17.64
N ILE A 424 -62.74 44.42 16.89
CA ILE A 424 -62.89 45.47 15.86
C ILE A 424 -63.74 44.96 14.68
N VAL A 425 -63.49 43.73 14.21
CA VAL A 425 -64.28 43.11 13.12
C VAL A 425 -65.74 42.89 13.55
N ARG A 426 -66.01 42.46 14.79
CA ARG A 426 -67.39 42.35 15.32
C ARG A 426 -68.09 43.71 15.47
N ARG A 427 -67.38 44.76 15.90
CA ARG A 427 -67.95 46.11 16.04
C ARG A 427 -68.32 46.71 14.67
N ASN A 428 -67.47 46.51 13.66
CA ASN A 428 -67.75 46.95 12.29
C ASN A 428 -68.89 46.14 11.64
N SER A 429 -69.03 44.86 11.98
CA SER A 429 -70.16 44.03 11.55
C SER A 429 -71.49 44.43 12.21
N CYS A 430 -71.52 44.79 13.50
CA CYS A 430 -72.73 45.30 14.15
C CYS A 430 -73.15 46.70 13.66
N ASN A 431 -72.21 47.60 13.38
CA ASN A 431 -72.53 48.92 12.83
C ASN A 431 -73.08 48.84 11.39
N ASN A 432 -72.64 47.86 10.59
CA ASN A 432 -73.20 47.63 9.25
C ASN A 432 -74.59 46.98 9.25
N ILE A 433 -75.02 46.35 10.36
CA ILE A 433 -76.37 45.78 10.50
C ILE A 433 -77.37 46.85 10.99
N LEU A 434 -76.93 47.81 11.79
CA LEU A 434 -77.76 48.93 12.26
C LEU A 434 -77.99 50.05 11.21
N ASN A 435 -77.14 50.14 10.18
CA ASN A 435 -77.33 51.07 9.05
C ASN A 435 -78.16 50.49 7.89
N ASN A 436 -78.69 49.26 8.02
CA ASN A 436 -79.59 48.64 7.02
C ASN A 436 -81.01 48.41 7.56
N ILE A 437 -81.37 49.09 8.65
CA ILE A 437 -82.76 49.23 9.13
C ILE A 437 -83.00 50.70 9.46
N LYS A 438 -82.98 51.56 8.43
CA LYS A 438 -83.83 52.74 8.25
C LYS A 438 -83.54 53.41 6.92
#